data_AF-A0A6A4S2X8-F1
#
_entry.id   AF-A0A6A4S2X8-F1
#
_cell.length_a   1.000
_cell.length_b   1.000
_cell.length_c   1.000
_cell.angle_alpha   90.00
_cell.angle_beta   90.00
_cell.angle_gamma   90.00
#
_symmetry.space_group_name_H-M   'P 1'
#
loop_
_entity.id
_entity.type
_entity.pdbx_description
1 polymer ?
#
loop_
_entity_poly.entity_id
_entity_poly.type
_entity_poly.pdbx_seq_one_letter_code
_entity_poly.pdbx_strand_id
1 'polypeptide(L)'
;MFRVGTARYQAIILESQTPVLLLTVNCPPKYTALLLLEFFELRYITKTAFFITGEFNLHIDLPLDCKAKDFIDSCSLFTGI
;
A
#
# COMPACT_ATOMS: atom_id res chain seq x y z
N MET A 1 8.08 -11.93 -7.83
CA MET A 1 7.81 -11.63 -6.41
C MET A 1 9.10 -11.08 -5.83
N PHE A 2 9.09 -9.83 -5.38
CA PHE A 2 10.30 -9.17 -4.89
C PHE A 2 10.03 -8.67 -3.47
N ARG A 3 11.07 -8.71 -2.64
CA ARG A 3 10.99 -8.29 -1.24
C ARG A 3 11.63 -6.92 -1.15
N VAL A 4 10.81 -5.91 -0.87
CA VAL A 4 11.27 -4.59 -0.41
C VAL A 4 10.94 -4.56 1.07
N GLY A 5 11.96 -4.49 1.91
CA GLY A 5 11.79 -4.54 3.36
C GLY A 5 11.12 -5.83 3.88
N THR A 6 10.00 -5.66 4.57
CA THR A 6 9.37 -6.68 5.43
C THR A 6 8.07 -7.27 4.87
N ALA A 7 7.44 -6.57 3.92
CA ALA A 7 6.27 -7.04 3.19
C ALA A 7 6.67 -7.72 1.88
N ARG A 8 5.77 -8.57 1.38
CA ARG A 8 5.92 -9.27 0.10
C ARG A 8 5.08 -8.56 -0.95
N TYR A 9 5.72 -8.20 -2.05
CA TYR A 9 5.06 -7.48 -3.15
C TYR A 9 5.02 -8.34 -4.42
N GLN A 10 3.87 -8.30 -5.06
CA GLN A 10 3.68 -8.73 -6.44
C GLN A 10 3.21 -7.53 -7.25
N ALA A 11 4.03 -7.13 -8.22
CA ALA A 11 3.75 -6.03 -9.12
C ALA A 11 3.37 -6.59 -10.49
N ILE A 12 2.27 -6.10 -11.06
CA ILE A 12 1.83 -6.37 -12.43
C ILE A 12 1.54 -5.02 -13.07
N ILE A 13 2.08 -4.79 -14.27
CA ILE A 13 1.69 -3.64 -15.08
C ILE A 13 0.55 -4.11 -15.99
N LEU A 14 -0.60 -3.47 -15.88
CA LEU A 14 -1.73 -3.65 -16.79
C LEU A 14 -1.51 -2.72 -17.98
N GLU A 15 -1.22 -3.31 -19.13
CA GLU A 15 -1.07 -2.56 -20.37
C GLU A 15 -2.44 -2.09 -20.87
N SER A 16 -2.61 -0.78 -20.95
CA SER A 16 -3.77 -0.11 -21.55
C SER A 16 -3.31 1.20 -22.20
N GLN A 17 -4.23 2.01 -22.73
CA GLN A 17 -3.88 3.36 -23.21
C GLN A 17 -3.12 4.19 -22.15
N THR A 18 -3.43 3.98 -20.87
CA THR A 18 -2.61 4.46 -19.75
C THR A 18 -2.19 3.25 -18.91
N PRO A 19 -0.89 2.92 -18.83
CA PRO A 19 -0.44 1.80 -18.02
C PRO A 19 -0.85 1.98 -16.57
N VAL A 20 -1.35 0.92 -15.94
CA VAL A 20 -1.72 0.93 -14.52
C VAL A 20 -0.87 -0.08 -13.76
N LEU A 21 -0.28 0.34 -12.66
CA LEU A 21 0.47 -0.56 -11.79
C LEU A 21 -0.48 -1.21 -10.78
N LEU A 22 -0.62 -2.53 -10.81
CA LEU A 22 -1.30 -3.31 -9.78
C LEU A 22 -0.25 -3.88 -8.81
N LEU A 23 -0.33 -3.48 -7.55
CA LEU A 23 0.52 -3.95 -6.46
C LEU A 23 -0.31 -4.79 -5.48
N THR A 24 -0.02 -6.09 -5.43
CA THR A 24 -0.54 -6.96 -4.37
C THR A 24 0.47 -7.05 -3.24
N VAL A 25 0.01 -6.77 -2.02
CA VAL A 25 0.78 -6.77 -0.79
C VAL A 25 0.36 -7.94 0.09
N ASN A 26 1.34 -8.62 0.68
CA ASN A 26 1.15 -9.45 1.85
C ASN A 26 2.12 -8.95 2.93
N CYS A 27 1.58 -8.23 3.92
CA CYS A 27 2.34 -7.68 5.03
C CYS A 27 2.09 -8.48 6.30
N PRO A 28 3.11 -9.10 6.93
CA PRO A 28 2.93 -9.75 8.22
C PRO A 28 2.53 -8.75 9.33
N PRO A 29 1.72 -9.14 10.33
CA PRO A 29 1.19 -8.23 11.35
C PRO A 29 2.26 -7.42 12.11
N LYS A 30 3.44 -7.99 12.33
CA LYS A 30 4.55 -7.31 13.03
C LYS A 30 5.18 -6.15 12.25
N TYR A 31 4.79 -5.94 11.00
CA TYR A 31 5.43 -4.99 10.09
C TYR A 31 4.46 -3.98 9.48
N THR A 32 3.21 -3.98 9.94
CA THR A 32 2.14 -3.10 9.47
C THR A 32 2.54 -1.62 9.50
N ALA A 33 3.24 -1.17 10.54
CA ALA A 33 3.72 0.23 10.64
C ALA A 33 4.75 0.62 9.56
N LEU A 34 5.59 -0.33 9.11
CA LEU A 34 6.60 -0.09 8.06
C LEU A 34 5.96 -0.03 6.68
N LEU A 35 4.91 -0.82 6.45
CA LEU A 35 4.13 -0.82 5.21
C LEU A 35 3.58 0.58 4.89
N LEU A 36 3.17 1.32 5.91
CA LEU A 36 2.66 2.69 5.75
C LEU A 36 3.71 3.62 5.15
N LEU A 37 4.95 3.55 5.65
CA LEU A 37 6.06 4.37 5.15
C LEU A 37 6.39 3.97 3.70
N GLU A 38 6.48 2.66 3.43
CA GLU A 38 6.73 2.14 2.08
C GLU A 38 5.64 2.56 1.09
N PHE A 39 4.38 2.65 1.51
CA PHE A 39 3.28 3.15 0.67
C PHE A 39 3.43 4.63 0.29
N PHE A 40 3.78 5.49 1.24
CA PHE A 40 3.99 6.92 0.97
C PHE A 40 5.19 7.13 0.02
N GLU A 41 6.27 6.37 0.19
CA GLU A 41 7.42 6.40 -0.72
C GLU A 41 7.03 5.93 -2.13
N LEU A 42 6.32 4.80 -2.24
CA LEU A 42 5.82 4.30 -3.52
C LEU A 42 4.98 5.36 -4.24
N ARG A 43 4.04 6.01 -3.54
CA ARG A 43 3.21 7.08 -4.12
C ARG A 43 4.03 8.27 -4.59
N TYR A 44 5.07 8.66 -3.86
CA TYR A 44 5.94 9.76 -4.23
C TYR A 44 6.73 9.45 -5.51
N ILE A 45 7.19 8.21 -5.64
CA ILE A 45 7.98 7.75 -6.78
C ILE A 45 7.09 7.52 -8.03
N THR A 46 5.91 6.95 -7.86
CA THR A 46 5.02 6.65 -8.99
C THR A 46 4.18 7.87 -9.37
N LYS A 47 4.44 8.43 -10.55
CA LYS A 47 3.57 9.42 -11.21
C LYS A 47 2.40 8.77 -11.99
N THR A 48 2.32 7.45 -11.98
CA THR A 48 1.34 6.65 -12.72
C THR A 48 0.22 6.20 -11.79
N ALA A 49 -0.99 6.04 -12.33
CA ALA A 49 -2.09 5.44 -11.59
C ALA A 49 -1.72 4.02 -11.13
N PHE A 50 -2.01 3.71 -9.87
CA PHE A 50 -1.76 2.40 -9.33
C PHE A 50 -2.89 1.96 -8.40
N PHE A 51 -3.12 0.66 -8.36
CA PHE A 51 -3.98 0.02 -7.38
C PHE A 51 -3.11 -0.78 -6.43
N ILE A 52 -3.39 -0.64 -5.14
CA ILE A 52 -2.80 -1.50 -4.11
C ILE A 52 -3.89 -2.38 -3.52
N THR A 53 -3.60 -3.66 -3.34
CA THR A 53 -4.56 -4.64 -2.80
C THR A 53 -3.82 -5.71 -2.01
N GLY A 54 -4.54 -6.54 -1.25
CA GLY A 54 -4.01 -7.69 -0.54
C GLY A 54 -4.20 -7.62 0.98
N GLU A 55 -3.33 -8.30 1.71
CA GLU A 55 -3.41 -8.46 3.15
C GLU A 55 -2.43 -7.49 3.84
N PHE A 56 -3.00 -6.44 4.43
CA PHE A 56 -2.23 -5.37 5.08
C PHE A 56 -2.03 -5.61 6.59
N ASN A 57 -2.83 -6.49 7.21
CA ASN A 57 -2.86 -6.72 8.66
C ASN A 57 -2.92 -5.41 9.48
N LEU A 58 -3.78 -4.48 9.04
CA LEU A 58 -4.07 -3.22 9.71
C LEU A 58 -5.29 -3.39 10.61
N HIS A 59 -5.14 -3.11 11.90
CA HIS A 59 -6.23 -3.18 12.87
C HIS A 59 -6.48 -1.82 13.52
N ILE A 60 -7.57 -1.15 13.15
CA ILE A 60 -7.89 0.22 13.63
C ILE A 60 -8.19 0.23 15.15
N ASP A 61 -8.65 -0.89 15.68
CA ASP A 61 -9.05 -1.11 17.06
C ASP A 61 -7.90 -1.54 17.97
N LEU A 62 -6.75 -1.93 17.42
CA LEU A 62 -5.58 -2.30 18.21
C LEU A 62 -4.73 -1.06 18.53
N PRO A 63 -4.42 -0.78 19.82
CA PRO A 63 -3.57 0.35 20.19
C PRO A 63 -2.17 0.32 19.57
N LEU A 64 -1.67 -0.88 19.25
CA LEU A 64 -0.37 -1.09 18.58
C LEU A 64 -0.37 -0.61 17.11
N ASP A 65 -1.55 -0.49 16.50
CA ASP A 65 -1.78 -0.06 15.12
C ASP A 65 -2.40 1.34 15.08
N CYS A 66 -1.99 2.24 15.97
CA CYS A 66 -2.57 3.59 16.12
C CYS A 66 -2.54 4.43 14.83
N LYS A 67 -1.69 4.09 13.85
CA LYS A 67 -1.58 4.75 12.53
C LYS A 67 -2.45 4.11 11.43
N ALA A 68 -3.13 3.00 11.71
CA ALA A 68 -3.99 2.34 10.74
C ALA A 68 -5.14 3.26 10.28
N LYS A 69 -5.70 4.04 11.22
CA LYS A 69 -6.70 5.05 10.90
C LYS A 69 -6.16 6.14 9.97
N ASP A 70 -4.99 6.70 10.29
CA ASP A 70 -4.35 7.74 9.47
C ASP A 70 -4.06 7.25 8.05
N PHE A 71 -3.67 5.98 7.89
CA PHE A 71 -3.48 5.37 6.59
C PHE A 71 -4.77 5.28 5.78
N ILE A 72 -5.86 4.80 6.39
CA ILE A 72 -7.16 4.69 5.73
C ILE A 72 -7.69 6.07 5.35
N ASP A 73 -7.56 7.03 6.27
CA ASP A 73 -7.95 8.42 6.03
C ASP A 73 -7.12 9.01 4.88
N SER A 74 -5.81 8.72 4.83
CA SER A 74 -4.95 9.07 3.70
C SER A 74 -5.46 8.45 2.39
N CYS A 75 -5.74 7.14 2.36
CA CYS A 75 -6.32 6.46 1.20
C CYS A 75 -7.63 7.10 0.72
N SER A 76 -8.48 7.58 1.64
CA SER A 76 -9.77 8.21 1.32
C SER A 76 -9.63 9.62 0.74
N LEU A 77 -8.61 10.38 1.13
CA LEU A 77 -8.30 11.69 0.53
C LEU A 77 -7.87 11.56 -0.94
N PHE A 78 -7.53 10.35 -1.39
CA PHE A 78 -7.05 10.09 -2.75
C PHE A 78 -8.15 9.65 -3.74
N THR A 79 -9.43 9.58 -3.35
CA THR A 79 -10.54 9.31 -4.29
C THR A 79 -11.02 10.56 -5.05
N GLY A 80 -10.26 11.65 -5.02
CA GLY A 80 -10.57 12.92 -5.70
C GLY A 80 -10.08 13.01 -7.16
N ILE A 81 -10.22 11.93 -7.94
CA ILE A 81 -10.07 11.94 -9.41
C ILE A 81 -11.37 11.45 -10.03
#